data_AF-A0A437QEV7-F1
#
_entry.id   AF-A0A437QEV7-F1
#
_cell.length_a   1.000
_cell.length_b   1.000
_cell.length_c   1.000
_cell.angle_alpha   90.00
_cell.angle_beta   90.00
_cell.angle_gamma   90.00
#
_symmetry.space_group_name_H-M   'P 1'
#
loop_
_entity.id
_entity.type
_entity.pdbx_description
1 polymer ?
#
loop_
_entity_poly.entity_id
_entity_poly.type
_entity_poly.pdbx_seq_one_letter_code
_entity_poly.pdbx_strand_id
1 'polypeptide(L)'
;MKWFFLAFMILLAVVGKTIFIDPWSWRKVMAGIAFNLCVISLLIIWWSAYFRAGVAKASGQVIGHAIMILGMGIGMATWGADAVMSNSCDNLISDPSSRNYLSQLATYVKTTGFCRELGVGVVFLGLFLTYPSVRLFFGLAGRSESRNSIL
;
A
#
# COMPACT_ATOMS: atom_id res chain seq x y z
N MET A 1 -7.95 -14.71 -21.04
CA MET A 1 -7.63 -14.38 -19.64
C MET A 1 -7.19 -12.93 -19.41
N LYS A 2 -6.36 -12.31 -20.27
CA LYS A 2 -5.88 -10.91 -20.08
C LYS A 2 -6.99 -9.88 -19.84
N TRP A 3 -8.08 -9.93 -20.61
CA TRP A 3 -9.19 -8.97 -20.49
C TRP A 3 -10.06 -9.17 -19.24
N PHE A 4 -10.13 -10.40 -18.73
CA PHE A 4 -10.86 -10.70 -17.50
C PHE A 4 -10.18 -10.04 -16.30
N PHE A 5 -8.85 -10.13 -16.21
CA PHE A 5 -8.10 -9.45 -15.15
C PHE A 5 -8.22 -7.92 -15.24
N LEU A 6 -8.27 -7.36 -16.44
CA LEU A 6 -8.53 -5.94 -16.64
C LEU A 6 -9.92 -5.53 -16.14
N ALA A 7 -10.96 -6.30 -16.48
CA ALA A 7 -12.32 -6.07 -16.00
C ALA A 7 -12.39 -6.13 -14.45
N PHE A 8 -11.68 -7.09 -13.84
CA PHE A 8 -11.57 -7.18 -12.38
C PHE A 8 -10.89 -5.95 -11.75
N MET A 9 -9.82 -5.43 -12.35
CA MET A 9 -9.17 -4.20 -11.87
C MET A 9 -10.06 -2.96 -12.00
N ILE A 10 -10.82 -2.84 -13.10
CA ILE A 10 -11.79 -1.75 -13.28
C ILE A 10 -12.89 -1.86 -12.21
N LEU A 11 -13.38 -3.06 -11.95
CA LEU A 11 -14.39 -3.29 -10.92
C LEU A 11 -13.85 -2.92 -9.53
N LEU A 12 -12.62 -3.31 -9.19
CA LEU A 12 -11.95 -2.86 -7.97
C LEU A 12 -11.88 -1.33 -7.90
N ALA A 13 -11.46 -0.66 -8.98
CA ALA A 13 -11.36 0.80 -9.00
C ALA A 13 -12.72 1.49 -8.74
N VAL A 14 -13.80 0.97 -9.33
CA VAL A 14 -15.16 1.49 -9.14
C VAL A 14 -15.64 1.26 -7.71
N VAL A 15 -15.44 0.05 -7.16
CA VAL A 15 -15.82 -0.28 -5.78
C VAL A 15 -15.01 0.55 -4.78
N GLY A 16 -13.71 0.72 -5.01
CA GLY A 16 -12.88 1.58 -4.17
C GLY A 16 -13.40 3.01 -4.17
N LYS A 17 -13.76 3.55 -5.35
CA LYS A 17 -14.33 4.89 -5.46
C LYS A 17 -15.61 5.05 -4.64
N THR A 18 -16.50 4.06 -4.62
CA THR A 18 -17.75 4.15 -3.84
C THR A 18 -17.50 4.12 -2.33
N ILE A 19 -16.48 3.40 -1.86
CA ILE A 19 -16.12 3.33 -0.43
C ILE A 19 -15.57 4.67 0.09
N PHE A 20 -14.89 5.45 -0.76
CA PHE A 20 -14.21 6.69 -0.36
C PHE A 20 -15.00 7.99 -0.65
N ILE A 21 -16.25 7.93 -1.10
CA ILE A 21 -17.03 9.09 -1.58
C ILE A 21 -17.58 10.04 -0.49
N ASP A 22 -17.62 9.63 0.78
CA ASP A 22 -18.30 10.38 1.87
C ASP A 22 -17.40 10.79 3.05
N PRO A 23 -17.80 11.78 3.88
CA PRO A 23 -17.22 13.13 3.93
C PRO A 23 -15.71 13.17 4.17
N TRP A 24 -15.11 14.27 3.70
CA TRP A 24 -13.68 14.56 3.64
C TRP A 24 -12.98 14.34 4.99
N SER A 25 -12.40 13.16 5.15
CA SER A 25 -11.55 12.83 6.29
C SER A 25 -10.16 12.49 5.77
N TRP A 26 -9.14 13.03 6.41
CA TRP A 26 -7.74 12.77 6.07
C TRP A 26 -7.44 11.27 5.93
N ARG A 27 -8.07 10.44 6.78
CA ARG A 27 -7.98 8.98 6.75
C ARG A 27 -8.47 8.39 5.43
N LYS A 28 -9.64 8.81 4.93
CA LYS A 28 -10.18 8.33 3.65
C LYS A 28 -9.35 8.83 2.46
N VAL A 29 -8.78 10.02 2.54
CA VAL A 29 -7.87 10.54 1.50
C VAL A 29 -6.62 9.68 1.40
N MET A 30 -5.95 9.40 2.52
CA MET A 30 -4.74 8.56 2.53
C MET A 30 -5.02 7.12 2.11
N ALA A 31 -6.12 6.54 2.60
CA ALA A 31 -6.57 5.21 2.17
C ALA A 31 -6.91 5.18 0.68
N GLY A 32 -7.54 6.24 0.15
CA GLY A 32 -7.81 6.40 -1.26
C GLY A 32 -6.54 6.49 -2.10
N ILE A 33 -5.52 7.22 -1.64
CA ILE A 33 -4.20 7.28 -2.31
C ILE A 33 -3.54 5.91 -2.33
N ALA A 34 -3.48 5.22 -1.18
CA ALA A 34 -2.92 3.87 -1.08
C ALA A 34 -3.65 2.88 -2.02
N PHE A 35 -4.98 2.97 -2.08
CA PHE A 35 -5.81 2.15 -2.95
C PHE A 35 -5.54 2.43 -4.43
N ASN A 36 -5.48 3.71 -4.83
CA ASN A 36 -5.17 4.10 -6.21
C ASN A 36 -3.77 3.64 -6.63
N LEU A 37 -2.77 3.77 -5.75
CA LEU A 37 -1.42 3.24 -5.99
C LEU A 37 -1.45 1.73 -6.20
N CYS A 38 -2.24 0.99 -5.42
CA CYS A 38 -2.43 -0.44 -5.61
C CYS A 38 -3.04 -0.76 -6.98
N VAL A 39 -4.11 -0.08 -7.39
CA VAL A 39 -4.72 -0.29 -8.72
C VAL A 39 -3.74 0.03 -9.85
N ILE A 40 -2.99 1.13 -9.75
CA ILE A 40 -1.96 1.51 -10.72
C ILE A 40 -0.86 0.43 -10.78
N SER A 41 -0.43 -0.08 -9.64
CA SER A 41 0.57 -1.15 -9.57
C SER A 41 0.11 -2.40 -10.32
N LEU A 42 -1.15 -2.81 -10.12
CA LEU A 42 -1.74 -3.98 -10.78
C LEU A 42 -1.86 -3.76 -12.29
N LEU A 43 -2.23 -2.56 -12.73
CA LEU A 43 -2.28 -2.20 -14.15
C LEU A 43 -0.90 -2.28 -14.81
N ILE A 44 0.15 -1.81 -14.14
CA ILE A 44 1.53 -1.88 -14.65
C ILE A 44 2.02 -3.34 -14.70
N ILE A 45 1.75 -4.13 -13.65
CA ILE A 45 2.09 -5.56 -13.62
C ILE A 45 1.35 -6.29 -14.74
N TRP A 46 0.04 -6.07 -14.89
CA TRP A 46 -0.77 -6.65 -15.96
C TRP A 46 -0.23 -6.29 -17.34
N TRP A 47 0.00 -5.00 -17.59
CA TRP A 47 0.52 -4.53 -18.87
C TRP A 47 1.87 -5.16 -19.20
N SER A 48 2.81 -5.15 -18.24
CA SER A 48 4.13 -5.74 -18.41
C SER A 48 4.09 -7.25 -18.63
N ALA A 49 3.18 -7.96 -17.96
CA ALA A 49 3.07 -9.42 -18.06
C ALA A 49 2.56 -9.88 -19.43
N TYR A 50 1.60 -9.16 -20.01
CA TYR A 50 0.89 -9.57 -21.24
C TYR A 50 1.41 -8.91 -22.53
N PHE A 51 1.99 -7.71 -22.47
CA PHE A 51 2.36 -6.94 -23.66
C PHE A 51 3.85 -6.67 -23.81
N ARG A 52 4.67 -6.93 -22.78
CA ARG A 52 6.12 -6.76 -22.84
C ARG A 52 6.84 -8.10 -22.81
N ALA A 53 8.04 -8.14 -23.39
CA ALA A 53 8.94 -9.28 -23.36
C ALA A 53 10.35 -8.88 -22.87
N GLY A 54 11.14 -9.87 -22.45
CA GLY A 54 12.53 -9.67 -22.03
C GLY A 54 12.71 -8.66 -20.89
N VAL A 55 13.73 -7.82 -21.01
CA VAL A 55 14.14 -6.84 -19.98
C VAL A 55 13.02 -5.83 -19.67
N ALA A 56 12.22 -5.44 -20.67
CA ALA A 56 11.12 -4.50 -20.50
C ALA A 56 9.97 -5.06 -19.66
N LYS A 57 9.75 -6.38 -19.69
CA LYS A 57 8.80 -7.08 -18.83
C LYS A 57 9.28 -7.11 -17.38
N ALA A 58 10.53 -7.52 -17.16
CA ALA A 58 11.11 -7.58 -15.82
C ALA A 58 11.12 -6.20 -15.14
N SER A 59 11.53 -5.15 -15.86
CA SER A 59 11.52 -3.77 -15.35
C SER A 59 10.10 -3.30 -14.98
N GLY A 60 9.11 -3.56 -15.83
CA GLY A 60 7.71 -3.21 -15.54
C GLY A 60 7.16 -3.94 -14.31
N GLN A 61 7.49 -5.22 -14.12
CA GLN A 61 7.07 -5.98 -12.94
C GLN A 61 7.73 -5.46 -11.65
N VAL A 62 9.01 -5.08 -11.69
CA VAL A 62 9.72 -4.48 -10.55
C VAL A 62 9.11 -3.13 -10.17
N ILE A 63 8.84 -2.27 -11.16
CA ILE A 63 8.19 -0.96 -10.91
C ILE A 63 6.80 -1.17 -10.32
N GLY A 64 6.01 -2.08 -10.89
CA GLY A 64 4.70 -2.43 -10.36
C GLY A 64 4.78 -2.91 -8.91
N HIS A 65 5.68 -3.84 -8.58
CA HIS A 65 5.87 -4.29 -7.20
C HIS A 65 6.30 -3.15 -6.27
N ALA A 66 7.20 -2.27 -6.70
CA ALA A 66 7.64 -1.14 -5.88
C ALA A 66 6.49 -0.18 -5.55
N ILE A 67 5.58 0.09 -6.51
CA ILE A 67 4.37 0.89 -6.28
C ILE A 67 3.41 0.18 -5.32
N MET A 68 3.27 -1.13 -5.45
CA MET A 68 2.42 -1.92 -4.56
C MET A 68 2.92 -1.85 -3.11
N ILE A 69 4.22 -2.04 -2.89
CA ILE A 69 4.85 -1.93 -1.57
C ILE A 69 4.75 -0.50 -1.03
N LEU A 70 4.88 0.51 -1.90
CA LEU A 70 4.70 1.91 -1.53
C LEU A 70 3.27 2.18 -1.01
N GLY A 71 2.25 1.72 -1.75
CA GLY A 71 0.85 1.85 -1.34
C GLY A 71 0.56 1.10 -0.04
N MET A 72 1.12 -0.10 0.12
CA MET A 72 1.01 -0.88 1.36
C MET A 72 1.66 -0.15 2.54
N GLY A 73 2.86 0.41 2.36
CA GLY A 73 3.55 1.19 3.39
C GLY A 73 2.76 2.43 3.83
N ILE A 74 2.18 3.16 2.87
CA ILE A 74 1.30 4.32 3.16
C ILE A 74 0.04 3.88 3.92
N GLY A 75 -0.58 2.76 3.51
CA GLY A 75 -1.74 2.19 4.20
C GLY A 75 -1.41 1.80 5.64
N MET A 76 -0.32 1.06 5.85
CA MET A 76 0.16 0.66 7.18
C MET A 76 0.50 1.86 8.06
N ALA A 77 1.23 2.85 7.53
CA ALA A 77 1.55 4.07 8.27
C ALA A 77 0.28 4.83 8.68
N THR A 78 -0.74 4.86 7.82
CA THR A 78 -2.03 5.49 8.13
C THR A 78 -2.78 4.75 9.22
N TRP A 79 -2.86 3.42 9.16
CA TRP A 79 -3.49 2.61 10.21
C TRP A 79 -2.74 2.71 11.55
N GLY A 80 -1.41 2.66 11.53
CA GLY A 80 -0.58 2.83 12.72
C GLY A 80 -0.75 4.22 13.35
N ALA A 81 -0.74 5.29 12.55
CA ALA A 81 -0.97 6.65 13.02
C ALA A 81 -2.36 6.79 13.65
N ASP A 82 -3.36 6.15 13.04
CA ASP A 82 -4.71 6.13 13.58
C ASP A 82 -4.82 5.44 14.94
N ALA A 83 -4.13 4.31 15.13
CA ALA A 83 -4.05 3.64 16.42
C ALA A 83 -3.38 4.50 17.50
N VAL A 84 -2.33 5.24 17.13
CA VAL A 84 -1.64 6.16 18.05
C VAL A 84 -2.54 7.33 18.45
N MET A 85 -3.26 7.92 17.49
CA MET A 85 -4.09 9.11 17.73
C MET A 85 -5.40 8.79 18.45
N SER A 86 -6.04 7.66 18.12
CA SER A 86 -7.30 7.22 18.73
C SER A 86 -7.10 6.47 20.04
N ASN A 87 -5.85 6.08 20.36
CA ASN A 87 -5.51 5.16 21.45
C ASN A 87 -6.36 3.87 21.43
N SER A 88 -6.89 3.50 20.25
CA SER A 88 -7.70 2.32 20.01
C SER A 88 -7.08 1.48 18.91
N CYS A 89 -7.09 0.17 19.13
CA CYS A 89 -6.56 -0.82 18.19
C CYS A 89 -7.68 -1.46 17.37
N ASP A 90 -8.92 -0.96 17.46
CA ASP A 90 -10.07 -1.58 16.80
C ASP A 90 -9.90 -1.60 15.26
N ASN A 91 -9.16 -0.65 14.68
CA ASN A 91 -8.83 -0.63 13.25
C ASN A 91 -7.68 -1.57 12.85
N LEU A 92 -6.86 -2.03 13.80
CA LEU A 92 -5.79 -3.02 13.56
C LEU A 92 -6.24 -4.45 13.88
N ILE A 93 -7.26 -4.59 14.73
CA ILE A 93 -7.74 -5.86 15.25
C ILE A 93 -9.05 -6.20 14.55
N SER A 94 -8.93 -6.87 13.40
CA SER A 94 -10.06 -7.48 12.71
C SER A 94 -10.53 -8.70 13.52
N ASP A 95 -11.56 -8.48 14.34
CA ASP A 95 -12.37 -9.50 15.02
C ASP A 95 -11.67 -10.29 16.17
N PRO A 96 -12.06 -10.07 17.44
CA PRO A 96 -11.53 -10.82 18.59
C PRO A 96 -11.96 -12.29 18.62
N SER A 97 -12.85 -12.73 17.73
CA SER A 97 -13.42 -14.09 17.72
C SER A 97 -12.55 -15.14 16.98
N SER A 98 -11.59 -14.73 16.15
CA SER A 98 -10.77 -15.70 15.41
C SER A 98 -9.77 -16.42 16.33
N ARG A 99 -9.59 -17.74 16.24
CA ARG A 99 -8.60 -18.52 17.03
C ARG A 99 -7.17 -18.42 16.50
N ASN A 100 -6.79 -17.28 15.92
CA ASN A 100 -5.47 -17.09 15.30
C ASN A 100 -4.47 -16.48 16.30
N TYR A 101 -3.19 -16.81 16.20
CA TYR A 101 -2.14 -16.23 17.07
C TYR A 101 -2.14 -14.69 17.05
N LEU A 102 -2.52 -14.09 15.92
CA LEU A 102 -2.71 -12.64 15.76
C LEU A 102 -3.82 -12.06 16.64
N SER A 103 -4.93 -12.77 16.83
CA SER A 103 -6.05 -12.28 17.67
C SER A 103 -5.72 -12.40 19.15
N GLN A 104 -4.96 -13.41 19.57
CA GLN A 104 -4.47 -13.55 20.94
C GLN A 104 -3.47 -12.45 21.28
N LEU A 105 -2.53 -12.17 20.38
CA LEU A 105 -1.57 -11.08 20.55
C LEU A 105 -2.30 -9.72 20.59
N ALA A 106 -3.28 -9.54 19.71
CA ALA A 106 -4.13 -8.35 19.66
C ALA A 106 -4.94 -8.15 20.95
N THR A 107 -5.50 -9.23 21.51
CA THR A 107 -6.29 -9.18 22.75
C THR A 107 -5.38 -8.87 23.94
N TYR A 108 -4.19 -9.47 23.98
CA TYR A 108 -3.17 -9.19 25.00
C TYR A 108 -2.70 -7.73 24.94
N VAL A 109 -2.44 -7.19 23.76
CA VAL A 109 -2.03 -5.77 23.61
C VAL A 109 -3.17 -4.82 23.99
N LYS A 110 -4.42 -5.18 23.69
CA LYS A 110 -5.62 -4.41 24.09
C LYS A 110 -5.81 -4.41 25.61
N THR A 111 -5.62 -5.55 26.28
CA THR A 111 -5.77 -5.63 27.75
C THR A 111 -4.63 -4.98 28.53
N THR A 112 -3.43 -4.91 27.93
CA THR A 112 -2.24 -4.36 28.58
C THR A 112 -2.04 -2.86 28.31
N GLY A 113 -2.86 -2.24 27.46
CA GLY A 113 -2.82 -0.79 27.18
C GLY A 113 -1.68 -0.34 26.25
N PHE A 114 -0.96 -1.27 25.61
CA PHE A 114 0.19 -0.98 24.73
C PHE A 114 -0.22 -0.64 23.27
N CYS A 115 -1.47 -0.26 23.05
CA CYS A 115 -1.99 0.01 21.70
C CYS A 115 -1.23 1.15 20.99
N ARG A 116 -0.84 2.18 21.74
CA ARG A 116 -0.04 3.30 21.23
C ARG A 116 1.35 2.84 20.76
N GLU A 117 2.01 1.96 21.49
CA GLU A 117 3.34 1.46 21.11
C GLU A 117 3.28 0.54 19.89
N LEU A 118 2.24 -0.29 19.81
CA LEU A 118 2.00 -1.12 18.63
C LEU A 118 1.70 -0.26 17.40
N GLY A 119 0.90 0.80 17.55
CA GLY A 119 0.66 1.78 16.49
C GLY A 119 1.95 2.45 16.00
N VAL A 120 2.83 2.88 16.91
CA VAL A 120 4.16 3.43 16.58
C VAL A 120 5.00 2.40 15.80
N GLY A 121 5.02 1.14 16.24
CA GLY A 121 5.72 0.06 15.54
C GLY A 121 5.22 -0.14 14.11
N VAL A 122 3.90 -0.10 13.91
CA VAL A 122 3.28 -0.20 12.58
C VAL A 122 3.61 1.00 11.70
N VAL A 123 3.68 2.22 12.26
CA VAL A 123 4.14 3.41 11.53
C VAL A 123 5.57 3.25 11.04
N PHE A 124 6.49 2.83 11.93
CA PHE A 124 7.89 2.62 11.55
C PHE A 124 8.04 1.52 10.50
N LEU A 125 7.28 0.43 10.62
CA LEU A 125 7.27 -0.64 9.63
C LEU A 125 6.74 -0.15 8.28
N GLY A 126 5.67 0.65 8.27
CA GLY A 126 5.16 1.29 7.06
C GLY A 126 6.21 2.19 6.39
N LEU A 127 6.87 3.06 7.16
CA LEU A 127 7.95 3.92 6.68
C LEU A 127 9.15 3.13 6.14
N PHE A 128 9.53 2.06 6.84
CA PHE A 128 10.61 1.17 6.42
C PHE A 128 10.31 0.49 5.08
N LEU A 129 9.06 0.08 4.85
CA LEU A 129 8.61 -0.48 3.57
C LEU A 129 8.56 0.57 2.46
N THR A 130 8.20 1.81 2.79
CA THR A 130 8.18 2.92 1.83
C THR A 130 9.58 3.35 1.39
N TYR A 131 10.59 3.27 2.26
CA TYR A 131 11.97 3.70 1.99
C TYR A 131 12.62 3.07 0.73
N PRO A 132 12.68 1.73 0.55
CA PRO A 132 13.29 1.13 -0.63
C PRO A 132 12.52 1.48 -1.92
N SER A 133 11.19 1.60 -1.85
CA SER A 133 10.38 2.02 -2.99
C SER A 133 10.72 3.43 -3.43
N VAL A 134 10.80 4.38 -2.50
CA VAL A 134 11.16 5.78 -2.78
C VAL A 134 12.58 5.88 -3.34
N ARG A 135 13.53 5.11 -2.79
CA ARG A 135 14.90 5.04 -3.31
C ARG A 135 14.96 4.56 -4.76
N LEU A 136 14.12 3.61 -5.15
CA LEU A 136 14.02 3.13 -6.53
C LEU A 136 13.55 4.26 -7.47
N PHE A 137 12.55 5.05 -7.08
CA PHE A 137 12.04 6.17 -7.87
C PHE A 137 13.07 7.28 -8.05
N PHE A 138 13.76 7.69 -6.97
CA PHE A 138 14.83 8.68 -7.06
C PHE A 138 16.03 8.18 -7.89
N GLY A 139 16.36 6.89 -7.79
CA GLY A 139 17.40 6.27 -8.61
C GLY A 139 17.06 6.24 -10.10
N LEU A 140 15.78 6.08 -10.46
CA LEU A 140 15.30 6.15 -11.84
C LEU A 140 15.25 7.60 -12.37
N ALA A 141 14.81 8.56 -11.53
CA ALA A 141 14.75 9.98 -11.88
C ALA A 141 16.16 10.56 -12.17
N GLY A 142 17.14 10.30 -11.29
CA GLY A 142 18.52 10.77 -11.48
C GLY A 142 19.20 10.18 -12.72
N ARG A 143 18.82 8.96 -13.13
CA ARG A 143 19.35 8.33 -14.36
C ARG A 143 18.73 8.91 -15.64
N SER A 144 17.50 9.40 -15.56
CA SER A 144 16.82 10.08 -16.67
C SER A 144 17.47 11.43 -16.98
N GLU A 145 17.88 12.16 -15.94
CA GLU A 145 18.51 13.49 -16.06
C GLU A 145 19.92 13.41 -16.66
N SER A 146 20.68 12.36 -16.30
CA SER A 146 22.02 12.13 -16.87
C SER A 146 22.00 11.67 -18.33
N ARG A 147 20.86 11.23 -18.87
CA ARG A 147 20.72 10.82 -20.29
C ARG A 147 20.31 11.99 -21.21
N ASN A 148 19.68 13.03 -20.65
CA ASN A 148 19.30 14.24 -21.40
C ASN A 148 20.39 15.32 -21.46
N SER A 149 21.51 15.12 -20.78
CA SER A 149 22.66 16.04 -20.76
C SER A 149 23.79 15.64 -21.73
N ILE A 150 23.57 14.60 -22.54
CA ILE A 150 24.53 14.08 -23.54
C ILE A 150 24.00 14.25 -24.98
N LEU A 151 22.90 15.00 -25.16
CA LEU A 151 22.34 15.36 -26.48
C LEU A 151 22.42 16.87 -26.69
#